data_AF-A0A242ARR6-F1
#
_entry.id   AF-A0A242ARR6-F1
#
_cell.length_a   1.000
_cell.length_b   1.000
_cell.length_c   1.000
_cell.angle_alpha   90.00
_cell.angle_beta   90.00
_cell.angle_gamma   90.00
#
_symmetry.space_group_name_H-M   'P 1'
#
loop_
_entity.id
_entity.type
_entity.pdbx_description
1 polymer ?
#
loop_
_entity_poly.entity_id
_entity_poly.type
_entity_poly.pdbx_seq_one_letter_code
_entity_poly.pdbx_strand_id
1 'polypeptide(L)'
;MTFYLKKISNKLTNYDSHNLCQSEVKQLLNMDIPYFYVYVSDINVKDTDNIWKLKKSSLSDTIEKLERFDLDTMDEQLDLVEFSIKTPNALYSTELQESYKIFQNSNLNHIIPRLKA
;
A
#
# COMPACT_ATOMS: atom_id res chain seq x y z
N MET A 1 -9.23 11.29 -1.18
CA MET A 1 -8.42 10.35 -1.99
C MET A 1 -6.94 10.75 -2.10
N THR A 2 -6.61 11.98 -2.52
CA THR A 2 -5.23 12.46 -2.72
C THR A 2 -4.38 12.56 -1.44
N PHE A 3 -4.99 12.89 -0.30
CA PHE A 3 -4.30 12.92 1.00
C PHE A 3 -3.76 11.54 1.43
N TYR A 4 -4.58 10.49 1.33
CA TYR A 4 -4.21 9.13 1.70
C TYR A 4 -3.10 8.56 0.80
N LEU A 5 -3.18 8.79 -0.51
CA LEU A 5 -2.15 8.38 -1.46
C LEU A 5 -0.80 9.06 -1.16
N LYS A 6 -0.81 10.34 -0.78
CA LYS A 6 0.39 11.08 -0.37
C LYS A 6 0.97 10.53 0.94
N LYS A 7 0.13 10.18 1.92
CA LYS A 7 0.54 9.56 3.20
C LYS A 7 1.16 8.17 2.98
N ILE A 8 0.65 7.38 2.02
CA ILE A 8 1.21 6.07 1.63
C ILE A 8 2.56 6.24 0.93
N SER A 9 2.67 7.15 -0.04
CA SER A 9 3.93 7.43 -0.75
C SER A 9 5.05 7.84 0.21
N ASN A 10 4.75 8.74 1.17
CA ASN A 10 5.70 9.15 2.20
C ASN A 10 6.12 8.02 3.15
N LYS A 11 5.30 6.97 3.32
CA LYS A 11 5.70 5.77 4.09
C LYS A 11 6.70 4.93 3.28
N LEU A 12 6.47 4.77 1.97
CA LEU A 12 7.27 3.91 1.09
C LEU A 12 8.68 4.44 0.84
N THR A 13 8.89 5.76 0.81
CA THR A 13 10.23 6.37 0.62
C THR A 13 11.24 6.01 1.72
N ASN A 14 10.80 5.46 2.85
CA ASN A 14 11.71 5.01 3.91
C ASN A 14 12.30 3.61 3.68
N TYR A 15 11.88 2.90 2.62
CA TYR A 15 12.22 1.49 2.40
C TYR A 15 13.06 1.24 1.14
N ASP A 16 13.63 2.29 0.54
CA ASP A 16 14.54 2.13 -0.60
C ASP A 16 15.92 1.64 -0.13
N SER A 17 16.20 0.36 -0.33
CA SER A 17 17.46 -0.27 0.06
C SER A 17 17.93 -1.23 -1.03
N HIS A 18 19.04 -0.87 -1.69
CA HIS A 18 19.67 -1.71 -2.69
C HIS A 18 20.05 -3.10 -2.14
N ASN A 19 20.47 -3.16 -0.88
CA ASN A 19 20.89 -4.41 -0.24
C ASN A 19 19.71 -5.37 0.02
N LEU A 20 18.51 -4.84 0.30
CA LEU A 20 17.30 -5.68 0.38
C LEU A 20 17.01 -6.34 -0.96
N CYS A 21 17.05 -5.57 -2.05
CA CYS A 21 16.82 -6.10 -3.39
C CYS A 21 17.86 -7.17 -3.77
N GLN A 22 19.14 -6.96 -3.43
CA GLN A 22 20.19 -7.94 -3.69
C GLN A 22 19.97 -9.24 -2.91
N SER A 23 19.58 -9.15 -1.64
CA SER A 23 19.25 -10.33 -0.83
C SER A 23 18.00 -11.05 -1.36
N GLU A 24 16.96 -10.32 -1.77
CA GLU A 24 15.76 -10.90 -2.39
C GLU A 24 16.12 -11.72 -3.65
N VAL A 25 16.93 -11.13 -4.55
CA VAL A 25 17.41 -11.83 -5.76
C VAL A 25 18.20 -13.09 -5.39
N LYS A 26 19.08 -13.03 -4.38
CA LYS A 26 19.86 -14.19 -3.93
C LYS A 26 18.96 -15.32 -3.40
N GLN A 27 17.92 -14.99 -2.63
CA GLN A 27 16.95 -15.97 -2.12
C GLN A 27 16.13 -16.58 -3.27
N LEU A 28 15.68 -15.77 -4.23
CA LEU A 28 14.96 -16.25 -5.41
C LEU A 28 15.81 -17.17 -6.30
N LEU A 29 17.11 -16.88 -6.44
CA LEU A 29 18.04 -17.75 -7.18
C LEU A 29 18.20 -19.13 -6.53
N ASN A 30 17.97 -19.22 -5.22
CA ASN A 30 17.95 -20.49 -4.49
C ASN A 30 16.57 -21.19 -4.56
N MET A 31 15.62 -20.64 -5.32
CA MET A 31 14.23 -21.11 -5.40
C MET A 31 13.45 -20.99 -4.07
N ASP A 32 13.92 -20.15 -3.16
CA ASP A 32 13.25 -19.85 -1.90
C ASP A 32 12.22 -18.73 -2.05
N ILE A 33 11.23 -18.70 -1.15
CA ILE A 33 10.37 -17.52 -0.99
C ILE A 33 11.14 -16.50 -0.15
N PRO A 34 11.40 -15.28 -0.66
CA PRO A 34 12.15 -14.28 0.09
C PRO A 34 11.48 -13.96 1.42
N TYR A 35 12.25 -14.01 2.50
CA TYR A 35 11.80 -13.60 3.81
C TYR A 35 12.87 -12.76 4.50
N PHE A 36 12.40 -11.88 5.36
CA PHE A 36 13.23 -11.02 6.18
C PHE A 36 12.66 -10.94 7.58
N TYR A 37 13.51 -10.77 8.58
CA TYR A 37 13.10 -10.60 9.95
C TYR A 37 13.94 -9.56 10.66
N VAL A 38 13.38 -9.02 11.74
CA VAL A 38 14.03 -8.10 12.66
C VAL A 38 13.47 -8.36 14.06
N TYR A 39 14.32 -8.34 15.07
CA TYR A 39 13.83 -8.36 16.45
C TYR A 39 13.18 -7.02 16.77
N VAL A 40 12.06 -7.03 17.51
CA VAL A 40 11.27 -5.82 17.79
C VAL A 40 12.07 -4.69 18.45
N SER A 41 13.09 -5.03 19.24
CA SER A 41 13.99 -4.09 19.91
C SER A 41 15.25 -3.74 19.10
N ASP A 42 15.48 -4.42 17.98
CA ASP A 42 16.64 -4.22 17.09
C ASP A 42 16.22 -3.36 15.89
N ILE A 43 17.22 -2.91 15.14
CA ILE A 43 17.10 -2.13 13.91
C ILE A 43 17.74 -2.85 12.72
N ASN A 44 18.45 -3.96 12.93
CA ASN A 44 19.08 -4.71 11.85
C ASN A 44 18.10 -5.72 11.25
N VAL A 45 17.78 -5.55 9.97
CA VAL A 45 16.99 -6.49 9.18
C VAL A 45 17.89 -7.60 8.64
N LYS A 46 17.40 -8.83 8.72
CA LYS A 46 18.15 -10.05 8.42
C LYS A 46 17.38 -11.01 7.53
N ASP A 47 18.11 -11.75 6.70
CA ASP A 47 17.69 -13.00 6.05
C ASP A 47 18.43 -14.19 6.70
N THR A 48 19.76 -14.19 6.62
CA THR A 48 20.77 -14.97 7.34
C THR A 48 21.87 -14.05 7.88
N ASP A 49 22.15 -12.96 7.17
CA ASP A 49 23.12 -11.93 7.52
C ASP A 49 22.41 -10.60 7.82
N ASN A 50 23.15 -9.62 8.33
CA ASN A 50 22.63 -8.25 8.44
C ASN A 50 22.63 -7.59 7.06
N ILE A 51 21.46 -7.40 6.46
CA ILE A 51 21.32 -6.91 5.09
C ILE A 51 20.90 -5.44 5.03
N TRP A 52 20.21 -4.96 6.07
CA TRP A 52 19.72 -3.58 6.10
C TRP A 52 19.51 -3.08 7.53
N LYS A 53 19.35 -1.76 7.69
CA LYS A 53 19.19 -1.09 8.98
C LYS A 53 18.02 -0.10 8.93
N LEU A 54 17.05 -0.33 9.81
CA LEU A 54 15.92 0.57 10.05
C LEU A 54 16.40 1.85 10.74
N LYS A 55 15.67 2.95 10.54
CA LYS A 55 15.94 4.23 11.22
C LYS A 55 15.71 4.16 12.73
N LYS A 56 14.74 3.35 13.16
CA LYS A 56 14.36 3.10 14.55
C LYS A 56 13.72 1.73 14.69
N SER A 57 13.69 1.19 15.91
CA SER A 57 13.17 -0.16 16.18
C SER A 57 11.64 -0.17 16.20
N SER A 58 11.04 -1.32 15.91
CA SER A 58 9.58 -1.47 15.97
C SER A 58 9.01 -1.20 17.36
N LEU A 59 9.79 -1.48 18.42
CA LEU A 59 9.43 -1.15 19.79
C LEU A 59 9.33 0.36 20.00
N SER A 60 10.34 1.13 19.57
CA SER A 60 10.32 2.59 19.65
C SER A 60 9.16 3.17 18.85
N ASP A 61 8.90 2.63 17.66
CA ASP A 61 7.77 3.05 16.81
C ASP A 61 6.43 2.86 17.49
N THR A 62 6.23 1.72 18.15
CA THR A 62 4.99 1.43 18.83
C THR A 62 4.80 2.32 20.06
N ILE A 63 5.86 2.54 20.85
CA ILE A 63 5.80 3.44 22.01
C ILE A 63 5.45 4.87 21.56
N GLU A 64 6.15 5.42 20.57
CA GLU A 64 5.85 6.76 20.03
C GLU A 64 4.43 6.87 19.48
N LYS A 65 3.92 5.81 18.83
CA LYS A 65 2.53 5.79 18.34
C LYS A 65 1.52 5.81 19.47
N LEU A 66 1.78 5.10 20.57
CA LEU A 66 0.91 5.09 21.75
C LEU A 66 0.93 6.44 22.47
N GLU A 67 2.11 7.04 22.62
CA GLU A 67 2.26 8.35 23.27
C GLU A 67 1.57 9.49 22.50
N ARG A 68 1.50 9.38 21.17
CA ARG A 68 0.86 10.36 20.30
C ARG A 68 -0.59 10.02 19.95
N PHE A 69 -1.16 8.99 20.55
CA PHE A 69 -2.51 8.58 20.25
C PHE A 69 -3.51 9.60 20.82
N ASP A 70 -4.35 10.15 19.94
CA ASP A 70 -5.37 11.13 20.27
C ASP A 70 -6.73 10.77 19.65
N LEU A 71 -7.76 11.54 20.00
CA LEU A 71 -9.12 11.32 19.50
C LEU A 71 -9.21 11.50 17.99
N ASP A 72 -8.52 12.51 17.43
CA ASP A 72 -8.50 12.76 15.99
C ASP A 72 -7.95 11.54 15.21
N THR A 73 -6.89 10.91 15.73
CA THR A 73 -6.33 9.68 15.16
C THR A 73 -7.33 8.52 15.25
N MET A 74 -8.07 8.40 16.36
CA MET A 74 -9.09 7.36 16.54
C MET A 74 -10.24 7.52 15.55
N ASP A 75 -10.75 8.75 15.39
CA ASP A 75 -11.82 9.07 14.46
C ASP A 75 -11.38 8.81 13.01
N GLU A 76 -10.13 9.17 12.63
CA GLU A 76 -9.57 8.81 11.32
C GLU A 76 -9.58 7.27 11.10
N GLN A 77 -9.26 6.46 12.12
CA GLN A 77 -9.30 5.01 11.99
C GLN A 77 -10.73 4.47 11.84
N LEU A 78 -11.71 5.05 12.55
CA LEU A 78 -13.12 4.68 12.40
C LEU A 78 -13.62 4.95 10.98
N ASP A 79 -13.30 6.11 10.42
CA ASP A 79 -13.63 6.48 9.04
C ASP A 79 -13.03 5.48 8.03
N LEU A 80 -11.77 5.06 8.24
CA LEU A 80 -11.11 4.08 7.37
C LEU A 80 -11.74 2.69 7.45
N VAL A 81 -12.13 2.25 8.65
CA VAL A 81 -12.85 0.98 8.86
C VAL A 81 -14.22 1.05 8.19
N GLU A 82 -14.96 2.13 8.38
CA GLU A 82 -16.25 2.33 7.75
C GLU A 82 -16.14 2.35 6.21
N PHE A 83 -15.16 3.07 5.68
CA PHE A 83 -14.88 3.10 4.25
C PHE A 83 -14.58 1.70 3.71
N SER A 84 -13.73 0.91 4.39
CA SER A 84 -13.34 -0.42 3.91
C SER A 84 -14.49 -1.44 3.96
N ILE A 85 -15.46 -1.27 4.86
CA ILE A 85 -16.69 -2.08 4.91
C ILE A 85 -17.69 -1.66 3.82
N LYS A 86 -17.88 -0.35 3.63
CA LYS A 86 -18.90 0.19 2.70
C LYS A 86 -18.47 0.17 1.24
N THR A 87 -17.18 0.29 0.97
CA THR A 87 -16.63 0.36 -0.40
C THR A 87 -16.95 -0.88 -1.24
N PRO A 88 -16.83 -2.12 -0.74
CA PRO A 88 -17.31 -3.30 -1.46
C PRO A 88 -18.78 -3.19 -1.85
N ASN A 89 -19.65 -2.76 -0.93
CA ASN A 89 -21.09 -2.61 -1.21
C ASN A 89 -21.37 -1.52 -2.26
N ALA A 90 -20.55 -0.46 -2.31
CA ALA A 90 -20.63 0.58 -3.34
C ALA A 90 -20.04 0.13 -4.69
N LEU A 91 -18.99 -0.70 -4.70
CA LEU A 91 -18.40 -1.28 -5.92
C LEU A 91 -19.32 -2.29 -6.60
N TYR A 92 -20.14 -2.99 -5.82
CA TYR A 92 -21.18 -3.88 -6.33
C TYR A 92 -22.55 -3.19 -6.44
N SER A 93 -22.64 -1.87 -6.22
CA SER A 93 -23.90 -1.16 -6.42
C SER A 93 -24.25 -1.12 -7.91
N THR A 94 -25.53 -1.32 -8.21
CA THR A 94 -26.07 -1.25 -9.57
C THR A 94 -25.80 0.11 -10.21
N GLU A 95 -25.79 1.18 -9.41
CA GLU A 95 -25.53 2.56 -9.84
C GLU A 95 -24.09 2.77 -10.34
N LEU A 96 -23.09 2.16 -9.68
CA LEU A 96 -21.69 2.25 -10.11
C LEU A 96 -21.45 1.38 -11.36
N GLN A 97 -22.09 0.21 -11.44
CA GLN A 97 -22.06 -0.65 -12.63
C GLN A 97 -22.72 0.03 -13.84
N GLU A 98 -23.86 0.70 -13.64
CA GLU A 98 -24.55 1.48 -14.67
C GLU A 98 -23.71 2.68 -15.12
N SER A 99 -23.09 3.40 -14.18
CA SER A 99 -22.18 4.50 -14.49
C SER A 99 -20.96 4.02 -15.30
N TYR A 100 -20.41 2.84 -14.98
CA TYR A 100 -19.30 2.25 -15.74
C TYR A 100 -19.74 1.79 -17.14
N LYS A 101 -20.95 1.23 -17.28
CA LYS A 101 -21.56 0.92 -18.59
C LYS A 101 -21.74 2.18 -19.45
N ILE A 102 -22.23 3.27 -18.85
CA ILE A 102 -22.36 4.57 -19.54
C ILE A 102 -20.99 5.06 -20.01
N PHE A 103 -19.96 4.97 -19.15
CA PHE A 103 -18.59 5.35 -19.50
C PHE A 103 -18.01 4.49 -20.64
N GLN A 104 -18.15 3.17 -20.60
CA GLN A 104 -17.71 2.28 -21.69
C GLN A 104 -18.43 2.57 -23.01
N ASN A 105 -19.75 2.77 -22.97
CA ASN A 105 -20.54 3.11 -24.16
C ASN A 105 -20.17 4.49 -24.73
N SER A 106 -19.84 5.46 -23.87
CA SER A 106 -19.40 6.79 -24.30
C SER A 106 -18.01 6.78 -24.97
N ASN A 107 -17.10 5.89 -24.54
CA ASN A 107 -15.79 5.71 -25.18
C ASN A 107 -15.88 4.95 -26.51
N LEU A 108 -16.82 4.04 -26.69
CA LEU A 108 -17.08 3.38 -27.97
C LEU A 108 -17.55 4.37 -29.05
N ASN A 109 -18.32 5.40 -28.66
CA ASN A 109 -18.79 6.44 -29.59
C ASN A 109 -17.69 7.43 -30.03
N HIS A 110 -16.52 7.43 -29.37
CA HIS A 110 -15.39 8.29 -29.74
C HIS A 110 -14.37 7.60 -30.68
N ILE A 111 -14.51 6.29 -30.96
CA ILE A 111 -13.54 5.50 -31.78
C ILE A 111 -14.11 5.13 -33.17
N ILE A 112 -15.15 5.79 -33.67
CA ILE A 112 -15.55 5.65 -35.09
C ILE A 112 -15.13 6.89 -35.89
N PRO A 113 -13.90 6.96 -36.43
CA PRO A 113 -13.68 7.67 -37.67
C PRO A 113 -14.42 6.89 -38.77
N ARG A 114 -15.43 7.53 -39.35
CA ARG A 114 -16.06 7.11 -40.60
C ARG A 114 -14.97 6.83 -41.65
N LEU A 115 -14.71 5.56 -41.96
CA LEU A 115 -14.20 5.19 -43.28
C LEU A 115 -15.37 5.34 -44.24
N LYS A 116 -15.50 6.51 -44.86
CA LYS A 116 -16.26 6.66 -46.10
C LYS A 116 -15.38 6.11 -47.23
N ALA A 117 -15.85 5.05 -47.88
CA ALA A 117 -15.53 4.76 -49.28
C ALA A 117 -16.36 5.70 -50.17
#